data_AF-A0A2S2FD18-F1
#
_entry.id   AF-A0A2S2FD18-F1
#
_cell.length_a   1.000
_cell.length_b   1.000
_cell.length_c   1.000
_cell.angle_alpha   90.00
_cell.angle_beta   90.00
_cell.angle_gamma   90.00
#
_symmetry.space_group_name_H-M   'P 1'
#
loop_
_entity.id
_entity.type
_entity.pdbx_description
1 polymer ?
#
loop_
_entity_poly.entity_id
_entity_poly.type
_entity_poly.pdbx_seq_one_letter_code
_entity_poly.pdbx_strand_id
1 'polypeptide(L)' 'MKISALIALCAAVLMTGCASTVTTYDSRGQVIGSCKAERGFVIGGSAGCVGHANQEGRSH' A
#
# COMPACT_ATOMS: atom_id res chain seq x y z
N MET A 1 -10.32 18.44 -30.04
CA MET A 1 -9.91 17.01 -29.93
C MET A 1 -8.58 16.78 -29.17
N LYS A 2 -7.63 17.72 -29.11
CA LYS A 2 -6.34 17.51 -28.41
C LYS A 2 -6.37 17.66 -26.87
N ILE A 3 -7.26 18.51 -26.33
CA ILE A 3 -7.30 18.83 -24.89
C ILE A 3 -8.03 17.75 -24.08
N SER A 4 -9.13 17.19 -24.58
CA SER A 4 -9.84 16.09 -23.88
C SER A 4 -8.98 14.86 -23.67
N ALA A 5 -8.09 14.54 -24.61
CA ALA A 5 -7.16 13.41 -24.47
C ALA A 5 -6.15 13.64 -23.34
N LEU A 6 -5.66 14.88 -23.20
CA LEU A 6 -4.77 15.29 -22.11
C LEU A 6 -5.47 15.22 -20.75
N ILE A 7 -6.71 15.68 -20.68
CA ILE A 7 -7.52 15.61 -19.45
C ILE A 7 -7.79 14.15 -19.06
N ALA A 8 -8.15 13.30 -20.03
CA ALA A 8 -8.38 11.88 -19.79
C ALA A 8 -7.12 11.17 -19.30
N LEU A 9 -5.95 11.49 -19.85
CA LEU A 9 -4.67 10.93 -19.42
C LEU A 9 -4.32 11.33 -17.99
N CYS A 10 -4.46 12.62 -17.65
CA CYS A 10 -4.23 13.10 -16.29
C CYS A 10 -5.19 12.47 -15.28
N ALA A 11 -6.48 12.34 -15.64
CA ALA A 11 -7.47 11.68 -14.80
C ALA A 11 -7.11 10.20 -14.58
N ALA A 12 -6.66 9.49 -15.61
CA ALA A 12 -6.27 8.09 -15.51
C ALA A 12 -5.05 7.90 -14.59
N VAL A 13 -4.05 8.79 -14.65
CA VAL A 13 -2.86 8.75 -13.78
C VAL A 13 -3.22 9.07 -12.33
N LEU A 14 -4.07 10.07 -12.10
CA LEU A 14 -4.49 10.47 -10.74
C LEU A 14 -5.34 9.41 -10.04
N MET A 15 -6.09 8.61 -10.80
CA MET A 15 -6.86 7.49 -10.26
C MET A 15 -6.01 6.28 -9.85
N THR A 16 -4.70 6.28 -10.12
CA THR A 16 -3.76 5.29 -9.58
C THR A 16 -3.12 5.74 -8.27
N GLY A 17 -3.98 5.99 -7.27
CA GLY A 17 -3.59 6.15 -5.87
C GLY A 17 -3.58 4.81 -5.14
N CYS A 18 -2.71 4.67 -4.14
CA CYS A 18 -2.46 3.48 -3.30
C CYS A 18 -3.66 2.52 -3.17
N ALA A 19 -3.45 1.23 -3.50
CA ALA A 19 -4.54 0.29 -3.67
C ALA A 19 -5.07 -0.28 -2.36
N SER A 20 -4.22 -0.45 -1.34
CA SER A 20 -4.57 -0.84 0.04
C SER A 20 -3.31 -0.85 0.91
N THR A 21 -3.44 -0.51 2.19
CA THR A 21 -2.40 -0.74 3.21
C THR A 21 -2.99 -1.55 4.34
N VAL A 22 -2.35 -2.65 4.70
CA VAL A 22 -2.69 -3.48 5.87
C VAL A 22 -1.64 -3.25 6.93
N THR A 23 -2.05 -2.88 8.14
CA THR A 23 -1.15 -2.72 9.29
C THR A 23 -1.57 -3.71 10.37
N THR A 24 -0.62 -4.51 10.83
CA THR A 24 -0.83 -5.50 11.88
C THR A 24 -0.37 -4.94 13.21
N TYR A 25 -1.22 -5.09 14.22
CA TYR A 25 -0.96 -4.65 15.59
C TYR A 25 -0.94 -5.84 16.54
N ASP A 26 -0.18 -5.74 17.62
CA ASP A 26 -0.23 -6.68 18.73
C ASP A 26 -1.40 -6.38 19.71
N SER A 27 -1.51 -7.19 20.77
CA SER A 27 -2.52 -7.03 21.82
C SER A 27 -2.43 -5.74 22.65
N ARG A 28 -1.31 -5.01 22.54
CA ARG A 28 -1.06 -3.72 23.19
C ARG A 28 -1.27 -2.54 22.24
N GLY A 29 -1.61 -2.81 20.97
CA GLY A 29 -1.79 -1.80 19.94
C GLY A 29 -0.50 -1.32 19.28
N GLN A 30 0.62 -2.04 19.42
CA GLN A 30 1.88 -1.70 18.74
C GLN A 30 1.92 -2.27 17.33
N VAL A 31 2.44 -1.50 16.37
CA VAL A 31 2.62 -1.95 14.98
C VAL A 31 3.73 -2.99 14.91
N ILE A 32 3.41 -4.21 14.48
CA ILE A 32 4.39 -5.29 14.28
C ILE A 32 4.70 -5.55 12.81
N GLY A 33 3.88 -5.04 11.91
CA GLY A 33 4.13 -5.14 10.48
C GLY A 33 3.15 -4.32 9.66
N SER A 34 3.52 -4.08 8.41
CA SER A 34 2.68 -3.41 7.44
C SER A 34 2.94 -3.99 6.06
N CYS A 35 1.88 -4.15 5.27
CA CYS A 35 2.01 -4.42 3.85
C CYS A 35 1.25 -3.38 3.05
N LYS A 36 1.94 -2.78 2.07
CA LYS A 36 1.42 -1.74 1.20
C LYS A 36 1.30 -2.29 -0.21
N ALA A 37 0.09 -2.31 -0.73
CA ALA A 37 -0.20 -2.65 -2.12
C ALA A 37 -0.21 -1.38 -2.97
N GLU A 38 0.75 -1.29 -3.88
CA GLU A 38 0.87 -0.22 -4.86
C GLU A 38 0.36 -0.74 -6.21
N ARG A 39 -0.65 -0.09 -6.78
CA ARG A 39 -1.08 -0.36 -8.16
C ARG A 39 -0.33 0.59 -9.07
N GLY A 40 0.62 0.07 -9.85
CA GLY A 40 1.23 0.81 -10.94
C GLY A 40 0.24 1.00 -12.10
N PHE A 41 0.27 2.18 -12.72
CA PHE A 41 -0.60 2.56 -13.85
C PHE A 41 -0.40 1.69 -15.12
N VAL A 42 0.77 1.06 -15.28
CA VAL A 42 1.17 0.38 -16.53
C VAL A 42 1.85 -0.99 -16.30
N ILE A 43 2.43 -1.22 -15.12
CA ILE A 43 3.22 -2.41 -14.81
C ILE A 43 2.63 -2.98 -13.52
N GLY A 44 2.23 -4.26 -13.55
CA GLY A 44 1.36 -4.92 -12.57
C GLY A 44 1.63 -4.58 -11.10
N GLY A 45 0.56 -4.57 -10.31
CA GLY A 45 0.60 -4.15 -8.91
C GLY A 45 1.66 -4.89 -8.08
N SER A 46 2.38 -4.15 -7.23
CA SER A 46 3.40 -4.66 -6.33
C SER A 46 2.93 -4.53 -4.88
N ALA A 47 3.27 -5.49 -4.04
CA ALA A 47 3.06 -5.40 -2.60
C ALA A 47 4.41 -5.37 -1.89
N GLY A 48 4.68 -4.30 -1.16
CA GLY A 48 5.84 -4.21 -0.27
C GLY A 48 5.40 -4.52 1.16
N CYS A 49 5.92 -5.59 1.75
CA CYS A 49 5.63 -5.94 3.14
C CYS A 49 6.88 -5.79 4.02
N VAL A 50 6.70 -5.23 5.20
CA VAL A 50 7.71 -5.12 6.26
C VAL A 50 7.12 -5.62 7.57
N GLY A 51 7.89 -6.33 8.38
CA GLY A 51 7.41 -6.88 9.64
C GLY A 51 8.54 -7.28 10.56
N HIS A 52 8.31 -7.12 11.87
CA HIS A 52 9.23 -7.50 12.92
C HIS A 52 8.46 -8.35 13.95
N ALA A 53 9.11 -9.38 14.47
CA ALA A 53 8.53 -10.17 15.55
C ALA A 53 8.54 -9.34 16.85
N ASN A 54 7.36 -9.05 17.41
CA ASN A 54 7.32 -8.55 18.77
C ASN A 54 7.68 -9.70 19.73
N GLN A 55 8.88 -9.64 20.32
CA GLN A 55 9.38 -10.68 21.24
C GLN A 55 8.77 -10.57 22.65
N GLU A 56 7.87 -9.62 22.92
CA GLU A 56 7.20 -9.51 24.22
C GLU A 56 6.39 -10.76 24.63
N GLY A 57 6.02 -11.63 23.68
CA GLY A 57 5.36 -12.91 23.95
C GLY A 57 6.30 -14.10 24.24
N ARG A 58 7.62 -13.88 24.29
CA ARG A 58 8.64 -14.97 24.43
C ARG A 58 9.17 -15.15 25.85
N SER A 59 8.55 -14.50 26.85
CA SER A 59 8.76 -14.82 28.26
C SER A 59 7.76 -15.88 28.68
N HIS A 60 8.16 -17.14 28.56
CA HIS A 60 7.46 -18.27 29.15
C HIS A 60 8.41 -19.01 30.11
#